data_AF-A0A9R1BGS8-F1
#
_entry.id   AF-A0A9R1BGS8-F1
#
_cell.length_a   1.000
_cell.length_b   1.000
_cell.length_c   1.000
_cell.angle_alpha   90.00
_cell.angle_beta   90.00
_cell.angle_gamma   90.00
#
_symmetry.space_group_name_H-M   'P 1'
#
loop_
_entity.id
_entity.type
_entity.pdbx_description
1 polymer ?
#
loop_
_entity_poly.entity_id
_entity_poly.type
_entity_poly.pdbx_seq_one_letter_code
_entity_poly.pdbx_strand_id
1 'polypeptide(L)'
;MNQEDDAEETALPSAWYEVLSVLHMMAMLRLSQANSLLLPKTSLEGYHTKRTSAHQSRCSSRRPGTWSAPCSMFFPGCRPKKGLPVDLSEGVLKATCMQALGQAIDVQLGLAIDSPKATLAVKRRLACEMVKCWQQAHESIADIPLLDGWGEKHRLFVKWKHMEAKAAAYYYHGLILDEGNTEKSHRAAVAALQSAEESLRESRAVCEAFHTASPFSRQSTHIIKNKNCH
;
A
#
# COMPACT_ATOMS: atom_id res chain seq x y z
N MET A 1 -10.27 -3.11 -10.64
CA MET A 1 -10.84 -2.53 -9.41
C MET A 1 -11.82 -1.53 -9.96
N ASN A 2 -13.08 -1.95 -10.07
CA ASN A 2 -14.14 -1.07 -10.54
C ASN A 2 -15.11 -0.99 -9.37
N GLN A 3 -15.36 0.21 -8.90
CA GLN A 3 -16.40 0.51 -7.94
C GLN A 3 -17.72 0.53 -8.73
N GLU A 4 -18.70 -0.27 -8.30
CA GLU A 4 -20.00 -0.29 -8.96
C GLU A 4 -20.72 1.04 -8.72
N ASP A 5 -21.09 1.72 -9.81
CA ASP A 5 -21.96 2.89 -9.86
C ASP A 5 -23.32 2.41 -10.40
N ASP A 6 -24.43 3.02 -10.00
CA ASP A 6 -25.78 2.66 -10.45
C ASP A 6 -25.95 2.79 -11.99
N ALA A 7 -24.98 3.44 -12.65
CA ALA A 7 -24.85 3.49 -14.10
C ALA A 7 -24.01 2.31 -14.64
N GLU A 8 -24.70 1.28 -15.14
CA GLU A 8 -24.12 0.28 -16.06
C GLU A 8 -23.38 0.99 -17.20
N GLU A 9 -22.07 0.73 -17.32
CA GLU A 9 -21.19 1.20 -18.41
C GLU A 9 -21.27 2.71 -18.74
N THR A 10 -20.38 3.51 -18.15
CA THR A 10 -20.29 4.94 -18.46
C THR A 10 -19.63 5.18 -19.83
N ALA A 11 -20.45 5.24 -20.89
CA ALA A 11 -20.01 5.65 -22.22
C ALA A 11 -19.98 7.18 -22.33
N LEU A 12 -18.82 7.80 -22.08
CA LEU A 12 -18.61 9.23 -22.32
C LEU A 12 -17.91 9.44 -23.67
N PRO A 13 -18.48 10.19 -24.63
CA PRO A 13 -17.87 10.47 -25.93
C PRO A 13 -16.75 11.52 -25.79
N SER A 14 -15.67 11.15 -25.13
CA SER A 14 -14.56 12.03 -24.78
C SER A 14 -13.24 11.28 -24.90
N ALA A 15 -12.40 11.68 -25.87
CA ALA A 15 -11.05 11.14 -26.02
C ALA A 15 -10.21 11.28 -24.73
N TRP A 16 -10.49 12.33 -23.93
CA TRP A 16 -9.85 12.50 -22.61
C TRP A 16 -10.28 11.46 -21.59
N TYR A 17 -11.55 11.06 -21.61
CA TYR A 17 -12.05 9.98 -20.76
C TYR A 17 -11.38 8.66 -21.15
N GLU A 18 -11.30 8.34 -22.44
CA GLU A 18 -10.62 7.14 -22.93
C GLU A 18 -9.14 7.10 -22.50
N VAL A 19 -8.40 8.19 -22.71
CA VAL A 19 -6.99 8.29 -22.31
C VAL A 19 -6.84 8.11 -20.80
N LEU A 20 -7.70 8.74 -19.99
CA LEU A 20 -7.66 8.63 -18.54
C LEU A 20 -7.95 7.20 -18.06
N SER A 21 -8.98 6.56 -18.65
CA SER A 21 -9.34 5.16 -18.36
C SER A 21 -8.21 4.20 -18.69
N VAL A 22 -7.54 4.37 -19.84
CA VAL A 22 -6.38 3.55 -20.24
C VAL A 22 -5.21 3.76 -19.29
N LEU A 23 -4.89 5.01 -18.93
CA LEU A 23 -3.81 5.31 -17.98
C LEU A 23 -4.09 4.72 -16.60
N HIS A 24 -5.32 4.84 -16.10
CA HIS A 24 -5.74 4.23 -14.84
C HIS A 24 -5.61 2.71 -14.88
N MET A 25 -6.12 2.06 -15.94
CA MET A 25 -6.00 0.61 -16.14
C MET A 25 -4.53 0.15 -16.18
N MET A 26 -3.68 0.87 -16.91
CA MET A 26 -2.25 0.59 -16.97
C MET A 26 -1.59 0.70 -15.59
N ALA A 27 -1.93 1.72 -14.80
CA ALA A 27 -1.42 1.87 -13.44
C ALA A 27 -1.85 0.70 -12.54
N MET A 28 -3.12 0.31 -12.58
CA MET A 28 -3.65 -0.82 -11.82
C MET A 28 -3.00 -2.15 -12.23
N LEU A 29 -2.74 -2.35 -13.52
CA LEU A 29 -2.01 -3.52 -14.01
C LEU A 29 -0.57 -3.56 -13.47
N ARG A 30 0.14 -2.43 -13.49
CA ARG A 30 1.51 -2.36 -12.94
C ARG A 30 1.54 -2.60 -11.44
N LEU A 31 0.57 -2.10 -10.69
CA LEU A 31 0.43 -2.37 -9.26
C LEU A 31 0.16 -3.84 -8.99
N SER A 32 -0.74 -4.47 -9.76
CA SER A 32 -1.02 -5.90 -9.65
C SER A 32 0.23 -6.75 -9.92
N GLN A 33 0.97 -6.45 -10.99
CA GLN A 33 2.23 -7.12 -11.32
C GLN A 33 3.28 -6.94 -10.22
N ALA A 34 3.42 -5.73 -9.69
CA ALA A 34 4.31 -5.44 -8.58
C ALA A 34 3.95 -6.29 -7.35
N ASN A 35 2.67 -6.34 -6.97
CA ASN A 35 2.18 -7.14 -5.86
C ASN A 35 2.49 -8.64 -6.07
N SER A 36 2.27 -9.19 -7.27
CA SER A 36 2.57 -10.60 -7.57
C SER A 36 4.06 -10.96 -7.41
N LEU A 37 4.96 -10.02 -7.68
CA LEU A 37 6.41 -10.21 -7.49
C LEU A 37 6.83 -10.16 -6.01
N LEU A 38 6.07 -9.45 -5.18
CA LEU A 38 6.30 -9.32 -3.74
C LEU A 38 5.75 -10.51 -2.94
N LEU A 39 4.77 -11.25 -3.48
CA LEU A 39 4.26 -12.46 -2.85
C LEU A 39 5.34 -13.57 -2.83
N PRO A 40 5.52 -14.29 -1.70
CA PRO A 40 6.36 -15.47 -1.68
C PRO A 40 5.81 -16.51 -2.66
N LYS A 41 6.58 -16.85 -3.70
CA LYS A 41 6.30 -18.05 -4.51
C LYS A 41 6.47 -19.27 -3.61
N THR A 42 5.38 -19.96 -3.30
CA THR A 42 5.41 -21.26 -2.63
C THR A 42 5.94 -22.29 -3.62
N SER A 43 7.25 -22.30 -3.88
CA SER A 43 7.89 -23.49 -4.44
C SER A 43 8.03 -24.48 -3.29
N LEU A 44 7.21 -25.52 -3.36
CA LEU A 44 7.30 -26.75 -2.58
C LEU A 44 8.65 -27.44 -2.90
N GLU A 45 9.76 -26.95 -2.35
CA GLU A 45 11.06 -27.60 -2.49
C GLU A 45 11.90 -27.33 -1.24
N GLY A 46 12.10 -28.38 -0.43
CA GLY A 46 13.23 -28.54 0.48
C GLY A 46 13.33 -27.59 1.66
N TYR A 47 12.91 -28.07 2.83
CA TYR A 47 13.36 -27.55 4.13
C TYR A 47 14.89 -27.55 4.22
N HIS A 48 15.43 -26.51 4.86
CA HIS A 48 16.84 -26.28 5.17
C HIS A 48 17.75 -25.99 3.96
N THR A 49 17.98 -24.71 3.67
CA THR A 49 19.28 -24.03 3.81
C THR A 49 19.18 -22.60 3.27
N LYS A 50 19.49 -21.61 4.11
CA LYS A 50 19.72 -20.17 3.80
C LYS A 50 18.55 -19.38 3.17
N ARG A 51 17.62 -18.96 4.04
CA ARG A 51 16.61 -17.91 3.79
C ARG A 51 17.17 -16.53 3.39
N THR A 52 18.49 -16.35 3.39
CA THR A 52 19.18 -15.07 3.10
C THR A 52 19.53 -14.86 1.61
N SER A 53 19.70 -15.91 0.79
CA SER A 53 20.13 -15.72 -0.61
C SER A 53 18.98 -15.42 -1.58
N ALA A 54 17.76 -15.87 -1.29
CA ALA A 54 16.60 -15.67 -2.16
C ALA A 54 16.07 -14.21 -2.13
N HIS A 55 16.20 -13.50 -1.00
CA HIS A 55 15.88 -12.08 -0.91
C HIS A 55 16.93 -11.21 -1.63
N GLN A 56 18.22 -11.55 -1.47
CA GLN A 56 19.31 -10.87 -2.17
C GLN A 56 19.23 -11.02 -3.69
N SER A 57 18.90 -12.20 -4.23
CA SER A 57 18.73 -12.41 -5.68
C SER A 57 17.50 -11.67 -6.26
N ARG A 58 16.40 -11.55 -5.49
CA ARG A 58 15.19 -10.83 -5.92
C ARG A 58 15.35 -9.31 -5.92
N CYS A 59 16.19 -8.78 -5.04
CA CYS A 59 16.46 -7.34 -4.94
C CYS A 59 17.64 -6.87 -5.80
N SER A 60 18.65 -7.73 -6.03
CA SER A 60 19.85 -7.37 -6.80
C SER A 60 19.62 -7.17 -8.29
N SER A 61 18.53 -7.69 -8.85
CA SER A 61 18.19 -7.51 -10.28
C SER A 61 17.40 -6.24 -10.59
N ARG A 62 17.00 -5.45 -9.58
CA ARG A 62 16.07 -4.33 -9.77
C ARG A 62 16.73 -2.99 -9.50
N ARG A 63 17.12 -2.31 -10.59
CA ARG A 63 17.68 -0.95 -10.53
C ARG A 63 16.70 -0.01 -9.78
N PRO A 64 17.19 0.83 -8.85
CA PRO A 64 16.38 1.80 -8.10
C PRO A 64 15.55 2.75 -8.98
N GLY A 65 15.93 2.95 -10.24
CA GLY A 65 15.30 3.90 -11.18
C GLY A 65 14.02 3.40 -11.89
N THR A 66 13.59 2.15 -11.73
CA THR A 66 12.43 1.62 -12.49
C THR A 66 11.07 1.95 -11.85
N TRP A 67 11.05 2.44 -10.61
CA TRP A 67 9.81 2.75 -9.87
C TRP A 67 9.48 4.24 -9.80
N SER A 68 10.41 5.13 -10.17
CA SER A 68 10.16 6.58 -10.15
C SER A 68 9.30 7.08 -11.31
N ALA A 69 9.11 6.27 -12.35
CA ALA A 69 8.47 6.68 -13.60
C ALA A 69 6.92 6.68 -13.64
N PRO A 70 6.15 5.90 -12.84
CA PRO A 70 4.69 5.93 -12.97
C PRO A 70 4.00 7.09 -12.25
N CYS A 71 4.55 7.56 -11.11
CA CYS A 71 3.88 8.57 -10.29
C CYS A 71 3.90 9.98 -10.90
N SER A 72 4.90 10.30 -11.74
CA SER A 72 4.98 11.59 -12.42
C SER A 72 4.02 11.72 -13.61
N MET A 73 3.42 10.63 -14.09
CA MET A 73 2.49 10.66 -15.22
C MET A 73 1.07 11.11 -14.85
N PHE A 74 0.74 11.20 -13.56
CA PHE A 74 -0.63 11.54 -13.12
C PHE A 74 -0.88 13.03 -12.88
N PHE A 75 0.13 13.90 -12.99
CA PHE A 75 0.02 15.32 -12.65
C PHE A 75 0.39 16.33 -13.76
N PRO A 76 -0.07 16.21 -15.02
CA PRO A 76 -0.18 17.39 -15.87
C PRO A 76 -1.60 17.99 -15.74
N GLY A 77 -1.79 18.91 -14.79
CA GLY A 77 -2.72 20.06 -14.88
C GLY A 77 -4.21 19.84 -15.21
N CYS A 78 -4.75 18.63 -15.17
CA CYS A 78 -6.13 18.35 -15.58
C CYS A 78 -7.12 18.58 -14.43
N ARG A 79 -7.91 19.65 -14.50
CA ARG A 79 -9.12 19.76 -13.66
C ARG A 79 -10.08 18.62 -14.01
N PRO A 80 -10.54 17.80 -13.05
CA PRO A 80 -11.59 16.83 -13.30
C PRO A 80 -12.83 17.55 -13.80
N LYS A 81 -13.33 17.17 -14.98
CA LYS A 81 -14.63 17.65 -15.47
C LYS A 81 -15.74 16.93 -14.70
N LYS A 82 -16.84 17.63 -14.42
CA LYS A 82 -18.04 17.03 -13.78
C LYS A 82 -18.53 15.85 -14.62
N GLY A 83 -18.99 14.77 -13.97
CA GLY A 83 -19.59 13.60 -14.63
C GLY A 83 -18.64 12.46 -14.97
N LEU A 84 -17.44 12.42 -14.38
CA LEU A 84 -16.59 11.22 -14.41
C LEU A 84 -17.17 10.12 -13.50
N PRO A 85 -16.99 8.84 -13.85
CA PRO A 85 -17.33 7.73 -12.95
C PRO A 85 -16.57 7.84 -11.63
N VAL A 86 -17.12 7.27 -10.56
CA VAL A 86 -16.53 7.34 -9.22
C VAL A 86 -15.09 6.79 -9.18
N ASP A 87 -14.77 5.76 -9.96
CA ASP A 87 -13.43 5.18 -10.12
C ASP A 87 -12.39 6.14 -10.69
N LEU A 88 -12.82 7.13 -11.48
CA LEU A 88 -11.98 8.16 -12.08
C LEU A 88 -12.16 9.50 -11.38
N SER A 89 -12.80 9.52 -10.21
CA SER A 89 -12.82 10.69 -9.36
C SER A 89 -11.42 11.10 -8.95
N GLU A 90 -11.21 12.40 -8.76
CA GLU A 90 -9.91 12.95 -8.34
C GLU A 90 -9.37 12.26 -7.09
N GLY A 91 -10.25 11.98 -6.13
CA GLY A 91 -9.91 11.33 -4.89
C GLY A 91 -9.40 9.90 -5.07
N VAL A 92 -10.07 9.08 -5.89
CA VAL A 92 -9.63 7.69 -6.18
C VAL A 92 -8.30 7.70 -6.93
N LEU A 93 -8.13 8.56 -7.92
CA LEU A 93 -6.87 8.67 -8.66
C LEU A 93 -5.72 9.12 -7.77
N LYS A 94 -5.94 10.13 -6.94
CA LYS A 94 -4.94 10.63 -5.97
C LYS A 94 -4.59 9.56 -4.94
N ALA A 95 -5.57 8.86 -4.39
CA ALA A 95 -5.31 7.76 -3.46
C ALA A 95 -4.54 6.60 -4.10
N THR A 96 -4.85 6.25 -5.34
CA THR A 96 -4.12 5.21 -6.10
C THR A 96 -2.67 5.62 -6.33
N CYS A 97 -2.42 6.88 -6.69
CA CYS A 97 -1.05 7.39 -6.84
C CYS A 97 -0.29 7.36 -5.52
N MET A 98 -0.91 7.82 -4.43
CA MET A 98 -0.30 7.81 -3.11
C MET A 98 -0.06 6.40 -2.57
N GLN A 99 -0.96 5.46 -2.85
CA GLN A 99 -0.77 4.03 -2.57
C GLN A 99 0.45 3.48 -3.32
N ALA A 100 0.56 3.75 -4.62
CA ALA A 100 1.69 3.29 -5.43
C ALA A 100 3.03 3.81 -4.86
N LEU A 101 3.07 5.09 -4.49
CA LEU A 101 4.24 5.71 -3.87
C LEU A 101 4.54 5.11 -2.49
N GLY A 102 3.52 4.93 -1.65
CA GLY A 102 3.65 4.29 -0.33
C GLY A 102 4.24 2.88 -0.43
N GLN A 103 3.76 2.07 -1.37
CA GLN A 103 4.30 0.72 -1.63
C GLN A 103 5.75 0.76 -2.16
N ALA A 104 6.09 1.72 -3.02
CA ALA A 104 7.46 1.87 -3.51
C ALA A 104 8.43 2.29 -2.38
N ILE A 105 7.99 3.11 -1.43
CA ILE A 105 8.77 3.48 -0.24
C ILE A 105 8.90 2.30 0.71
N ASP A 106 7.84 1.49 0.90
CA ASP A 106 7.88 0.27 1.72
C ASP A 106 8.97 -0.70 1.23
N VAL A 107 9.05 -0.92 -0.09
CA VAL A 107 10.13 -1.71 -0.69
C VAL A 107 11.51 -1.09 -0.42
N GLN A 108 11.66 0.22 -0.55
CA GLN A 108 12.92 0.91 -0.23
C GLN A 108 13.30 0.79 1.25
N LEU A 109 12.33 0.83 2.15
CA LEU A 109 12.53 0.63 3.58
C LEU A 109 12.99 -0.80 3.86
N GLY A 110 12.35 -1.80 3.23
CA GLY A 110 12.80 -3.20 3.30
C GLY A 110 14.26 -3.37 2.87
N LEU A 111 14.64 -2.77 1.74
CA LEU A 111 16.04 -2.75 1.27
C LEU A 111 16.99 -2.06 2.25
N ALA A 112 16.55 -0.97 2.89
CA ALA A 112 17.33 -0.28 3.91
C ALA A 112 17.48 -1.13 5.18
N ILE A 113 16.46 -1.91 5.57
CA ILE A 113 16.54 -2.83 6.71
C ILE A 113 17.63 -3.88 6.49
N ASP A 114 17.67 -4.48 5.30
CA ASP A 114 18.64 -5.51 4.92
C ASP A 114 20.05 -4.96 4.66
N SER A 115 20.20 -3.64 4.56
CA SER A 115 21.48 -2.99 4.28
C SER A 115 22.23 -2.62 5.57
N PRO A 116 23.43 -3.16 5.80
CA PRO A 116 24.25 -2.77 6.95
C PRO A 116 24.76 -1.32 6.85
N LYS A 117 24.70 -0.71 5.66
CA LYS A 117 25.11 0.69 5.43
C LYS A 117 24.01 1.70 5.72
N ALA A 118 22.75 1.26 5.84
CA ALA A 118 21.63 2.17 6.06
C ALA A 118 21.49 2.51 7.54
N THR A 119 21.66 3.79 7.87
CA THR A 119 21.52 4.29 9.25
C THR A 119 20.06 4.27 9.72
N LEU A 120 19.85 4.30 11.03
CA LEU A 120 18.50 4.44 11.61
C LEU A 120 17.79 5.71 11.11
N ALA A 121 18.53 6.80 10.92
CA ALA A 121 17.99 8.05 10.38
C ALA A 121 17.40 7.87 8.97
N VAL A 122 18.05 7.07 8.11
CA VAL A 122 17.52 6.75 6.77
C VAL A 122 16.24 5.94 6.87
N LYS A 123 16.21 4.91 7.73
CA LYS A 123 15.03 4.06 7.95
C LYS A 123 13.85 4.87 8.50
N ARG A 124 14.09 5.74 9.49
CA ARG A 124 13.10 6.67 10.04
C ARG A 124 12.56 7.61 8.96
N ARG A 125 13.44 8.22 8.15
CA ARG A 125 13.00 9.13 7.08
C ARG A 125 12.08 8.42 6.08
N LEU A 126 12.46 7.23 5.62
CA LEU A 126 11.62 6.44 4.70
C LEU A 126 10.27 6.10 5.34
N ALA A 127 10.25 5.68 6.61
CA ALA A 127 9.00 5.42 7.32
C ALA A 127 8.12 6.69 7.46
N CYS A 128 8.70 7.85 7.76
CA CYS A 128 7.97 9.12 7.81
C CYS A 128 7.41 9.54 6.44
N GLU A 129 8.16 9.36 5.35
CA GLU A 129 7.65 9.62 4.00
C GLU A 129 6.51 8.66 3.64
N MET A 130 6.61 7.39 4.06
CA MET A 130 5.54 6.41 3.92
C MET A 130 4.27 6.84 4.67
N VAL A 131 4.39 7.34 5.91
CA VAL A 131 3.26 7.90 6.68
C VAL A 131 2.56 9.02 5.90
N LYS A 132 3.31 9.98 5.35
CA LYS A 132 2.75 11.09 4.58
C LYS A 132 1.97 10.60 3.36
N CYS A 133 2.50 9.61 2.63
CA CYS A 133 1.85 9.06 1.46
C CYS A 133 0.52 8.39 1.82
N TRP A 134 0.51 7.52 2.83
CA TRP A 134 -0.71 6.82 3.24
C TRP A 134 -1.75 7.73 3.89
N GLN A 135 -1.31 8.77 4.61
CA GLN A 135 -2.22 9.80 5.13
C GLN A 135 -2.90 10.56 3.98
N GLN A 136 -2.15 10.99 2.97
CA GLN A 136 -2.73 11.65 1.79
C GLN A 136 -3.66 10.71 1.01
N ALA A 137 -3.31 9.42 0.92
CA ALA A 137 -4.19 8.43 0.31
C ALA A 137 -5.52 8.33 1.08
N HIS A 138 -5.45 8.23 2.42
CA HIS A 138 -6.63 8.13 3.29
C HIS A 138 -7.54 9.36 3.18
N GLU A 139 -6.97 10.56 3.25
CA GLU A 139 -7.72 11.82 3.09
C GLU A 139 -8.40 11.93 1.72
N SER A 140 -7.76 11.42 0.66
CA SER A 140 -8.29 11.53 -0.70
C SER A 140 -9.54 10.68 -0.94
N ILE A 141 -9.78 9.64 -0.14
CA ILE A 141 -10.95 8.75 -0.24
C ILE A 141 -11.88 8.83 0.98
N ALA A 142 -11.64 9.78 1.90
CA ALA A 142 -12.40 9.87 3.14
C ALA A 142 -13.88 10.23 2.90
N ASP A 143 -14.12 11.12 1.94
CA ASP A 143 -15.43 11.71 1.66
C ASP A 143 -16.09 11.14 0.41
N ILE A 144 -15.50 10.12 -0.23
CA ILE A 144 -16.08 9.48 -1.41
C ILE A 144 -17.18 8.53 -0.94
N PRO A 145 -18.42 8.66 -1.44
CA PRO A 145 -19.47 7.69 -1.16
C PRO A 145 -19.06 6.34 -1.77
N LEU A 146 -18.83 5.36 -0.91
CA LEU A 146 -18.47 4.01 -1.32
C LEU A 146 -19.77 3.22 -1.46
N LEU A 147 -20.21 3.06 -2.70
CA LEU A 147 -21.46 2.37 -3.03
C LEU A 147 -21.34 0.84 -2.92
N ASP A 148 -20.12 0.31 -2.80
CA ASP A 148 -19.85 -1.13 -2.76
C ASP A 148 -18.83 -1.55 -1.68
N GLY A 149 -18.67 -2.87 -1.50
CA GLY A 149 -17.68 -3.44 -0.58
C GLY A 149 -16.23 -3.21 -1.00
N TRP A 150 -15.94 -2.95 -2.29
CA TRP A 150 -14.57 -2.72 -2.76
C TRP A 150 -13.99 -1.43 -2.22
N GLY A 151 -14.79 -0.35 -2.25
CA GLY A 151 -14.41 0.94 -1.69
C GLY A 151 -14.05 0.85 -0.21
N GLU A 152 -14.90 0.19 0.58
CA GLU A 152 -14.67 0.06 2.02
C GLU A 152 -13.45 -0.80 2.31
N LYS A 153 -13.28 -1.89 1.54
CA LYS A 153 -12.08 -2.71 1.61
C LYS A 153 -10.81 -1.92 1.26
N HIS A 154 -10.86 -1.02 0.29
CA HIS A 154 -9.72 -0.16 -0.04
C HIS A 154 -9.38 0.81 1.10
N ARG A 155 -10.38 1.42 1.74
CA ARG A 155 -10.16 2.27 2.93
C ARG A 155 -9.49 1.50 4.07
N LEU A 156 -9.93 0.27 4.34
CA LEU A 156 -9.29 -0.60 5.33
C LEU A 156 -7.83 -0.90 4.96
N PHE A 157 -7.53 -1.17 3.69
CA PHE A 157 -6.15 -1.36 3.23
C PHE A 157 -5.27 -0.13 3.47
N VAL A 158 -5.75 1.04 3.05
CA VAL A 158 -5.02 2.31 3.20
C VAL A 158 -4.81 2.64 4.69
N LYS A 159 -5.85 2.47 5.51
CA LYS A 159 -5.76 2.68 6.96
C LYS A 159 -4.77 1.71 7.60
N TRP A 160 -4.83 0.42 7.25
CA TRP A 160 -3.87 -0.58 7.73
C TRP A 160 -2.44 -0.14 7.41
N LYS A 161 -2.15 0.18 6.15
CA LYS A 161 -0.80 0.59 5.73
C LYS A 161 -0.34 1.90 6.32
N HIS A 162 -1.24 2.84 6.57
CA HIS A 162 -0.93 4.05 7.32
C HIS A 162 -0.47 3.75 8.76
N MET A 163 -1.19 2.88 9.48
CA MET A 163 -0.84 2.51 10.86
C MET A 163 0.47 1.71 10.94
N GLU A 164 0.71 0.83 9.97
CA GLU A 164 1.97 0.09 9.82
C GLU A 164 3.15 1.07 9.62
N ALA A 165 2.97 2.09 8.78
CA ALA A 165 3.97 3.14 8.57
C ALA A 165 4.23 3.99 9.83
N LYS A 166 3.17 4.34 10.58
CA LYS A 166 3.30 5.08 11.86
C LYS A 166 4.09 4.27 12.88
N ALA A 167 3.79 2.97 13.00
CA ALA A 167 4.52 2.07 13.88
C ALA A 167 6.01 2.05 13.53
N ALA A 168 6.36 1.89 12.26
CA ALA A 168 7.75 1.91 11.80
C ALA A 168 8.45 3.25 12.09
N ALA A 169 7.77 4.38 11.84
CA ALA A 169 8.34 5.71 12.06
C ALA A 169 8.65 5.96 13.54
N TYR A 170 7.72 5.62 14.44
CA TYR A 170 7.93 5.72 15.88
C TYR A 170 9.00 4.75 16.38
N TYR A 171 9.03 3.52 15.86
CA TYR A 171 10.03 2.52 16.22
C TYR A 171 11.45 3.02 15.94
N TYR A 172 11.73 3.44 14.70
CA TYR A 172 13.06 3.97 14.36
C TYR A 172 13.36 5.28 15.08
N HIS A 173 12.34 6.09 15.40
CA HIS A 173 12.56 7.27 16.23
C HIS A 173 12.99 6.90 17.65
N GLY A 174 12.35 5.91 18.26
CA GLY A 174 12.70 5.38 19.57
C GLY A 174 14.13 4.85 19.60
N LEU A 175 14.53 4.07 18.59
CA LEU A 175 15.90 3.58 18.49
C LEU A 175 16.95 4.71 18.39
N ILE A 176 16.68 5.75 17.60
CA ILE A 176 17.59 6.92 17.50
C ILE A 176 17.67 7.67 18.83
N LEU A 177 16.56 7.81 19.55
CA LEU A 177 16.55 8.48 20.86
C LEU A 177 17.33 7.67 21.91
N ASP A 178 17.28 6.35 21.82
CA ASP A 178 17.97 5.45 22.74
C ASP A 178 19.50 5.46 22.58
N GLU A 179 20.01 5.86 21.40
CA GLU A 179 21.44 6.12 21.19
C GLU A 179 21.98 7.33 21.98
N GLY A 180 21.08 8.16 22.56
CA GLY A 180 21.47 9.33 23.36
C GLY A 180 21.87 8.97 24.80
N ASN A 181 22.91 9.61 25.33
CA ASN A 181 23.48 9.30 26.65
C ASN A 181 22.78 9.96 27.85
N THR A 182 21.51 10.35 27.74
CA THR A 182 20.81 11.08 28.81
C THR A 182 19.58 10.33 29.29
N GLU A 183 19.27 10.42 30.58
CA GLU A 183 18.02 9.85 31.11
C GLU A 183 16.78 10.40 30.37
N LYS A 184 16.83 11.68 29.97
CA LYS A 184 15.77 12.32 29.16
C LYS A 184 15.62 11.67 27.79
N SER A 185 16.72 11.34 27.10
CA SER A 185 16.67 10.68 25.78
C SER A 185 16.13 9.26 25.89
N HIS A 186 16.52 8.49 26.91
CA HIS A 186 15.96 7.16 27.16
C HIS A 186 14.46 7.19 27.50
N ARG A 187 14.01 8.13 28.34
CA ARG A 187 12.56 8.30 28.61
C ARG A 187 11.78 8.64 27.35
N ALA A 188 12.32 9.51 26.49
CA ALA A 188 11.72 9.83 25.20
C ALA A 188 11.70 8.63 24.25
N ALA A 189 12.75 7.80 24.27
CA ALA A 189 12.81 6.55 23.49
C ALA A 189 11.70 5.58 23.92
N VAL A 190 11.51 5.38 25.21
CA VAL A 190 10.43 4.53 25.75
C VAL A 190 9.06 5.04 25.30
N ALA A 191 8.79 6.34 25.41
CA ALA A 191 7.53 6.91 24.95
C ALA A 191 7.30 6.70 23.45
N ALA A 192 8.34 6.89 22.62
CA ALA A 192 8.26 6.64 21.18
C ALA A 192 7.99 5.15 20.87
N LEU A 193 8.64 4.22 21.57
CA LEU A 193 8.42 2.78 21.40
C LEU A 193 7.00 2.36 21.83
N GLN A 194 6.45 2.96 22.89
CA GLN A 194 5.05 2.76 23.28
C GLN A 194 4.08 3.23 22.19
N SER A 195 4.30 4.42 21.58
CA SER A 195 3.50 4.89 20.45
C SER A 195 3.64 3.99 19.21
N ALA A 196 4.82 3.39 18.99
CA ALA A 196 5.03 2.41 17.93
C ALA A 196 4.19 1.15 18.16
N GLU A 197 4.19 0.63 19.38
CA GLU A 197 3.43 -0.56 19.77
C GLU A 197 1.92 -0.34 19.68
N GLU A 198 1.42 0.81 20.14
CA GLU A 198 0.01 1.18 19.99
C GLU A 198 -0.41 1.23 18.51
N SER A 199 0.40 1.88 17.67
CA SER A 199 0.17 1.96 16.22
C SER A 199 0.20 0.57 15.57
N LEU A 200 1.09 -0.32 16.01
CA LEU A 200 1.18 -1.70 15.52
C LEU A 200 -0.04 -2.52 15.94
N ARG A 201 -0.54 -2.34 17.16
CA ARG A 201 -1.75 -3.01 17.65
C ARG A 201 -2.97 -2.60 16.81
N GLU A 202 -3.14 -1.31 16.57
CA GLU A 202 -4.22 -0.83 15.69
C GLU A 202 -4.04 -1.34 14.26
N SER A 203 -2.80 -1.30 13.73
CA SER A 203 -2.48 -1.86 12.40
C SER A 203 -2.94 -3.32 12.26
N ARG A 204 -2.73 -4.15 13.29
CA ARG A 204 -3.16 -5.56 13.29
C ARG A 204 -4.69 -5.68 13.28
N ALA A 205 -5.38 -4.90 14.11
CA ALA A 205 -6.84 -4.90 14.15
C ALA A 205 -7.46 -4.49 12.80
N VAL A 206 -6.92 -3.44 12.15
CA VAL A 206 -7.40 -3.00 10.83
C VAL A 206 -7.04 -4.01 9.74
N CYS A 207 -5.87 -4.66 9.84
CA CYS A 207 -5.48 -5.75 8.95
C CYS A 207 -6.48 -6.92 9.04
N GLU A 208 -6.89 -7.33 10.23
CA GLU A 208 -7.90 -8.37 10.42
C GLU A 208 -9.24 -7.97 9.79
N ALA A 209 -9.69 -6.74 10.04
CA ALA A 209 -10.90 -6.19 9.41
C ALA A 209 -10.81 -6.17 7.87
N PHE A 210 -9.66 -5.80 7.31
CA PHE A 210 -9.42 -5.83 5.87
C PHE A 210 -9.55 -7.24 5.27
N HIS A 211 -9.00 -8.24 5.96
CA HIS A 211 -9.04 -9.63 5.49
C HIS A 211 -10.46 -10.23 5.55
N THR A 212 -11.28 -9.79 6.50
CA THR A 212 -12.67 -10.25 6.66
C THR A 212 -13.68 -9.44 5.84
N ALA A 213 -13.32 -8.23 5.40
CA ALA A 213 -14.16 -7.40 4.55
C ALA A 213 -14.38 -8.02 3.16
N SER A 214 -15.63 -7.99 2.71
CA SER A 214 -15.98 -8.26 1.31
C SER A 214 -15.36 -7.19 0.41
N PRO A 215 -14.93 -7.52 -0.82
CA PRO A 215 -14.92 -8.85 -1.41
C PRO A 215 -13.68 -9.66 -1.03
N PHE A 216 -13.85 -10.97 -0.80
CA PHE A 216 -12.76 -11.85 -0.40
C PHE A 216 -11.77 -12.05 -1.56
N SER A 217 -10.51 -11.65 -1.35
CA SER A 217 -9.45 -11.75 -2.35
C SER A 217 -8.98 -13.19 -2.64
N ARG A 218 -9.53 -14.18 -1.92
CA ARG A 218 -9.33 -15.61 -2.15
C ARG A 218 -10.69 -16.29 -2.07
N GLN A 219 -11.19 -16.81 -3.17
CA GLN A 219 -12.23 -17.84 -3.10
C GLN A 219 -11.62 -19.03 -2.36
N SER A 220 -12.23 -19.45 -1.25
CA SER A 220 -11.98 -20.79 -0.74
C SER A 220 -12.39 -21.76 -1.84
N THR A 221 -11.43 -22.43 -2.47
CA THR A 221 -11.69 -23.52 -3.42
C THR A 221 -12.32 -24.75 -2.74
N HIS A 222 -12.67 -24.66 -1.46
CA HIS A 222 -13.57 -25.60 -0.80
C HIS A 222 -14.96 -24.99 -0.68
N ILE A 223 -15.94 -25.71 -1.22
CA ILE A 223 -17.40 -25.44 -1.32
C ILE A 223 -17.83 -24.87 -2.69
N ILE A 224 -17.46 -25.57 -3.77
CA ILE A 224 -18.43 -25.94 -4.80
C ILE A 224 -18.40 -27.47 -4.88
N LYS A 225 -19.02 -28.13 -3.90
CA LYS A 225 -19.51 -29.49 -4.11
C LYS A 225 -20.96 -29.35 -4.57
N ASN A 226 -21.15 -29.61 -5.87
CA ASN A 226 -22.39 -30.05 -6.51
C ASN A 226 -23.69 -29.83 -5.74
N LYS A 227 -24.47 -28.86 -6.21
CA LYS A 227 -25.90 -29.07 -6.42
C LYS A 227 -26.23 -28.75 -7.87
N ASN A 228 -25.82 -29.64 -8.77
CA ASN A 228 -26.46 -29.77 -10.06
C ASN A 228 -27.78 -30.52 -9.86
N CYS A 229 -28.78 -30.02 -10.58
CA CYS A 229 -30.08 -30.57 -10.89
C CYS A 229 -30.21 -32.10 -10.79
N HIS A 230 -31.24 -32.55 -10.08
CA HIS A 230 -32.40 -33.21 -10.69
C HIS A 230 -33.65 -32.82 -9.92
#